data_AF-A0A9E4RI82-F1
#
_entry.id   AF-A0A9E4RI82-F1
#
_cell.length_a   1.000
_cell.length_b   1.000
_cell.length_c   1.000
_cell.angle_alpha   90.00
_cell.angle_beta   90.00
_cell.angle_gamma   90.00
#
_symmetry.space_group_name_H-M   'P 1'
#
loop_
_entity.id
_entity.type
_entity.pdbx_description
1 polymer ?
#
loop_
_entity_poly.entity_id
_entity_poly.type
_entity_poly.pdbx_seq_one_letter_code
_entity_poly.pdbx_strand_id
1 'polypeptide(L)'
;LMSRVSVASNTALGLTSTEAVGRAGERARTNLDVISAWGGGGTLTVQIKNTGLTSVFDYPHMDFIVDYTDPSNNRVIARLTYTTGALADNQWKKTSLTPDTFQPNAWDPEEIITLDAKLNPTQKADSSARVVVATPSGVAATGSFTAKGFFWFTNAFDISLSTTSLWQDIDLSSYVPVGTSGAIVESVNTSSINNLSGVVRGKEDTRDYMSNPVFEAMTNKVHRWQIVKVDGNRLIQGWIEHGDVDFKLRGYTIGSDPSYFANPPDITPATKAQWEAVDVSAHVDADADGVILFVDSTDGGLRKYAIREVGSTFLAAGLDDHEIGRYSSTMYLVGINAANKFEAWLEEVLTVKIYLVGQTKDSVVYNLEDVAVADPVTGSWQELDANTYNVPIEANGLFLRAGALTAVNKKLGFRHGDSTDDWNGDIERITYLLAGTGIRADDVWDEYMESTSSEVFIAAYTVAVTE
;
A
#
# COMPACT_ATOMS: atom_id res chain seq x y z
N LEU A 1 54.80 -22.74 50.03
CA LEU A 1 54.13 -23.00 48.73
C LEU A 1 52.61 -23.12 48.89
N MET A 2 52.09 -23.98 49.78
CA MET A 2 50.64 -24.19 49.95
C MET A 2 49.83 -22.94 50.35
N SER A 3 50.33 -22.07 51.24
CA SER A 3 49.55 -20.86 51.62
C SER A 3 49.44 -19.84 50.48
N ARG A 4 50.45 -19.75 49.60
CA ARG A 4 50.40 -18.88 48.41
C ARG A 4 49.38 -19.37 47.38
N VAL A 5 49.25 -20.69 47.21
CA VAL A 5 48.23 -21.29 46.33
C VAL A 5 46.82 -21.06 46.91
N SER A 6 46.62 -21.24 48.21
CA SER A 6 45.33 -21.00 48.86
C SER A 6 44.87 -19.54 48.79
N VAL A 7 45.77 -18.58 48.99
CA VAL A 7 45.43 -17.14 48.87
C VAL A 7 45.12 -16.77 47.43
N ALA A 8 45.89 -17.25 46.45
CA ALA A 8 45.61 -17.00 45.03
C ALA A 8 44.25 -17.60 44.60
N SER A 9 43.93 -18.81 45.05
CA SER A 9 42.63 -19.44 44.79
C SER A 9 41.46 -18.69 45.44
N ASN A 10 41.60 -18.24 46.69
CA ASN A 10 40.54 -17.50 47.38
C ASN A 10 40.31 -16.11 46.77
N THR A 11 41.37 -15.41 46.37
CA THR A 11 41.25 -14.12 45.67
C THR A 11 40.58 -14.31 44.31
N ALA A 12 40.95 -15.34 43.56
CA ALA A 12 40.31 -15.65 42.28
C ALA A 12 38.82 -15.96 42.45
N LEU A 13 38.44 -16.75 43.46
CA LEU A 13 37.04 -17.04 43.79
C LEU A 13 36.26 -15.80 44.24
N GLY A 14 36.88 -14.91 45.02
CA GLY A 14 36.27 -13.65 45.44
C GLY A 14 36.00 -12.70 44.27
N LEU A 15 36.96 -12.60 43.34
CA LEU A 15 36.81 -11.80 42.13
C LEU A 15 35.70 -12.35 41.22
N THR A 16 35.71 -13.65 40.93
CA THR A 16 34.67 -14.27 40.09
C THR A 16 33.27 -14.15 40.70
N SER A 17 33.14 -14.31 42.03
CA SER A 17 31.86 -14.08 42.72
C SER A 17 31.40 -12.64 42.62
N THR A 18 32.31 -11.67 42.73
CA THR A 18 31.96 -10.25 42.66
C THR A 18 31.52 -9.88 41.24
N GLU A 19 32.24 -10.35 40.22
CA GLU A 19 31.87 -10.17 38.82
C GLU A 19 30.54 -10.84 38.47
N ALA A 20 30.27 -12.03 39.01
CA ALA A 20 29.01 -12.74 38.79
C ALA A 20 27.82 -11.96 39.39
N VAL A 21 27.97 -11.44 40.61
CA VAL A 21 26.95 -10.60 41.27
C VAL A 21 26.78 -9.28 40.53
N GLY A 22 27.88 -8.66 40.07
CA GLY A 22 27.85 -7.44 39.27
C GLY A 22 27.04 -7.62 37.99
N ARG A 23 27.37 -8.64 37.19
CA ARG A 23 26.65 -8.98 35.95
C ARG A 23 25.18 -9.33 36.19
N ALA A 24 24.88 -10.09 37.23
CA ALA A 24 23.50 -10.40 37.60
C ALA A 24 22.72 -9.14 37.98
N GLY A 25 23.35 -8.22 38.72
CA GLY A 25 22.77 -6.94 39.10
C GLY A 25 22.54 -6.01 37.90
N GLU A 26 23.46 -5.96 36.93
CA GLU A 26 23.27 -5.23 35.68
C GLU A 26 22.06 -5.76 34.91
N ARG A 27 21.99 -7.08 34.69
CA ARG A 27 20.85 -7.73 34.02
C ARG A 27 19.51 -7.45 34.70
N ALA A 28 19.49 -7.40 36.03
CA ALA A 28 18.27 -7.12 36.79
C ALA A 28 17.84 -5.64 36.70
N ARG A 29 18.75 -4.74 36.32
CA ARG A 29 18.49 -3.30 36.19
C ARG A 29 18.32 -2.84 34.74
N THR A 30 18.77 -3.59 33.75
CA THR A 30 18.47 -3.34 32.33
C THR A 30 17.03 -3.76 32.02
N ASN A 31 16.25 -2.89 31.40
CA ASN A 31 14.95 -3.23 30.84
C ASN A 31 14.73 -2.45 29.55
N LEU A 32 14.08 -3.08 28.57
CA LEU A 32 13.93 -2.54 27.23
C LEU A 32 12.52 -2.78 26.72
N ASP A 33 11.93 -1.77 26.11
CA ASP A 33 10.62 -1.88 25.45
C ASP A 33 10.74 -1.48 23.98
N VAL A 34 10.26 -2.33 23.08
CA VAL A 34 10.13 -1.98 21.66
C VAL A 34 8.98 -0.99 21.54
N ILE A 35 9.30 0.22 21.06
CA ILE A 35 8.30 1.26 20.79
C ILE A 35 7.64 0.98 19.44
N SER A 36 8.45 0.68 18.43
CA SER A 36 8.01 0.36 17.08
C SER A 36 9.08 -0.43 16.34
N ALA A 37 8.64 -1.28 15.43
CA ALA A 37 9.49 -1.98 14.48
C ALA A 37 8.76 -2.03 13.14
N TRP A 38 9.37 -1.49 12.11
CA TRP A 38 8.73 -1.33 10.80
C TRP A 38 9.75 -1.52 9.69
N GLY A 39 9.32 -2.09 8.57
CA GLY A 39 10.23 -2.51 7.51
C GLY A 39 9.52 -3.32 6.44
N GLY A 40 10.15 -3.40 5.26
CA GLY A 40 9.63 -4.07 4.07
C GLY A 40 10.64 -3.94 2.93
N GLY A 41 10.60 -4.82 1.94
CA GLY A 41 11.48 -4.71 0.76
C GLY A 41 12.99 -4.77 1.04
N GLY A 42 13.41 -5.23 2.23
CA GLY A 42 14.81 -5.33 2.62
C GLY A 42 15.31 -4.24 3.56
N THR A 43 14.47 -3.30 3.98
CA THR A 43 14.81 -2.31 5.03
C THR A 43 14.04 -2.61 6.31
N LEU A 44 14.63 -2.25 7.45
CA LEU A 44 14.03 -2.40 8.77
C LEU A 44 14.53 -1.29 9.69
N THR A 45 13.61 -0.56 10.31
CA THR A 45 13.89 0.39 11.38
C THR A 45 13.21 -0.05 12.66
N VAL A 46 13.93 0.05 13.78
CA VAL A 46 13.46 -0.35 15.11
C VAL A 46 13.75 0.75 16.11
N GLN A 47 12.72 1.16 16.86
CA GLN A 47 12.85 2.06 17.99
C GLN A 47 12.65 1.31 19.29
N ILE A 48 13.60 1.48 20.20
CA ILE A 48 13.60 0.81 21.50
C ILE A 48 13.85 1.84 22.59
N LYS A 49 13.04 1.80 23.64
CA LYS A 49 13.21 2.62 24.82
C LYS A 49 13.95 1.83 25.90
N ASN A 50 14.96 2.44 26.52
CA ASN A 50 15.58 1.90 27.72
C ASN A 50 14.70 2.27 28.92
N THR A 51 13.91 1.33 29.41
CA THR A 51 13.07 1.51 30.61
C THR A 51 13.74 1.01 31.89
N GLY A 52 15.03 0.63 31.79
CA GLY A 52 15.86 0.21 32.90
C GLY A 52 16.60 1.36 33.58
N LEU A 53 17.63 1.00 34.36
CA LEU A 53 18.48 1.92 35.13
C LEU A 53 19.96 1.85 34.70
N THR A 54 20.26 1.13 33.63
CA THR A 54 21.62 0.90 33.13
C THR A 54 21.79 1.51 31.75
N SER A 55 22.83 2.31 31.56
CA SER A 55 23.20 2.84 30.25
C SER A 55 23.87 1.76 29.39
N VAL A 56 23.60 1.75 28.08
CA VAL A 56 24.20 0.83 27.11
C VAL A 56 24.99 1.63 26.08
N PHE A 57 26.26 1.29 25.86
CA PHE A 57 27.12 2.05 24.94
C PHE A 57 28.00 1.15 24.03
N ASP A 58 28.00 -0.16 24.26
CA ASP A 58 28.76 -1.13 23.46
C ASP A 58 27.88 -1.77 22.37
N TYR A 59 27.52 -0.95 21.39
CA TYR A 59 26.68 -1.35 20.25
C TYR A 59 27.26 -2.49 19.41
N PRO A 60 28.59 -2.57 19.12
CA PRO A 60 29.16 -3.66 18.33
C PRO A 60 28.94 -5.06 18.93
N HIS A 61 28.75 -5.16 20.24
CA HIS A 61 28.49 -6.42 20.94
C HIS A 61 27.01 -6.66 21.26
N MET A 62 26.11 -5.81 20.76
CA MET A 62 24.67 -6.10 20.76
C MET A 62 24.34 -7.16 19.72
N ASP A 63 23.27 -7.90 19.98
CA ASP A 63 22.69 -8.82 19.00
C ASP A 63 21.47 -8.16 18.36
N PHE A 64 21.43 -8.13 17.04
CA PHE A 64 20.25 -7.78 16.27
C PHE A 64 19.88 -9.01 15.44
N ILE A 65 18.81 -9.69 15.82
CA ILE A 65 18.39 -10.96 15.21
C ILE A 65 17.03 -10.77 14.57
N VAL A 66 16.89 -11.26 13.34
CA VAL A 66 15.64 -11.26 12.58
C VAL A 66 15.21 -12.68 12.27
N ASP A 67 13.91 -12.91 12.22
CA ASP A 67 13.27 -14.18 11.88
C ASP A 67 12.06 -13.86 10.98
N TYR A 68 12.19 -14.18 9.69
CA TYR A 68 11.24 -13.79 8.66
C TYR A 68 11.14 -14.84 7.54
N THR A 69 10.20 -14.65 6.64
CA THR A 69 10.05 -15.45 5.42
C THR A 69 10.52 -14.65 4.22
N ASP A 70 11.34 -15.23 3.34
CA ASP A 70 11.80 -14.60 2.10
C ASP A 70 10.75 -14.70 0.96
N PRO A 71 10.91 -13.98 -0.17
CA PRO A 71 9.99 -14.06 -1.30
C PRO A 71 9.81 -15.47 -1.88
N SER A 72 10.79 -16.37 -1.69
CA SER A 72 10.73 -17.77 -2.11
C SER A 72 10.08 -18.70 -1.07
N ASN A 73 9.45 -18.15 -0.02
CA ASN A 73 8.83 -18.87 1.09
C ASN A 73 9.80 -19.65 1.99
N ASN A 74 11.11 -19.35 1.96
CA ASN A 74 12.05 -19.92 2.92
C ASN A 74 12.06 -19.11 4.21
N ARG A 75 12.20 -19.79 5.35
CA ARG A 75 12.44 -19.11 6.63
C ARG A 75 13.89 -18.67 6.74
N VAL A 76 14.11 -17.40 7.03
CA VAL A 76 15.42 -16.79 7.27
C VAL A 76 15.52 -16.40 8.74
N ILE A 77 16.56 -16.91 9.42
CA ILE A 77 16.96 -16.45 10.76
C ILE A 77 18.38 -15.94 10.66
N ALA A 78 18.58 -14.65 10.89
CA ALA A 78 19.87 -14.01 10.72
C ALA A 78 20.22 -13.12 11.91
N ARG A 79 21.49 -13.18 12.34
CA ARG A 79 22.10 -12.20 13.24
C ARG A 79 22.80 -11.17 12.37
N LEU A 80 22.33 -9.93 12.41
CA LEU A 80 22.86 -8.83 11.61
C LEU A 80 24.15 -8.29 12.22
N THR A 81 25.06 -7.81 11.38
CA THR A 81 26.36 -7.27 11.81
C THR A 81 26.29 -5.77 12.02
N TYR A 82 26.80 -5.28 13.15
CA TYR A 82 26.86 -3.84 13.42
C TYR A 82 27.85 -3.15 12.48
N THR A 83 27.46 -1.99 11.94
CA THR A 83 28.34 -1.12 11.15
C THR A 83 28.18 0.34 11.58
N THR A 84 29.25 1.12 11.42
CA THR A 84 29.21 2.59 11.53
C THR A 84 29.19 3.26 10.16
N GLY A 85 29.34 2.50 9.08
CA GLY A 85 29.36 2.99 7.70
C GLY A 85 27.99 2.97 7.04
N ALA A 86 28.00 3.01 5.70
CA ALA A 86 26.80 2.74 4.91
C ALA A 86 26.29 1.32 5.18
N LEU A 87 24.96 1.15 5.23
CA LEU A 87 24.34 -0.15 5.44
C LEU A 87 24.54 -1.03 4.20
N ALA A 88 25.28 -2.13 4.37
CA ALA A 88 25.31 -3.22 3.40
C ALA A 88 24.36 -4.34 3.83
N ASP A 89 24.26 -5.36 2.99
CA ASP A 89 23.37 -6.50 3.21
C ASP A 89 23.66 -7.22 4.54
N ASN A 90 22.60 -7.52 5.27
CA ASN A 90 22.61 -8.15 6.59
C ASN A 90 23.42 -7.38 7.65
N GLN A 91 23.42 -6.05 7.54
CA GLN A 91 24.01 -5.14 8.53
C GLN A 91 22.93 -4.30 9.22
N TRP A 92 23.27 -3.81 10.41
CA TRP A 92 22.49 -2.84 11.15
C TRP A 92 23.39 -1.72 11.69
N LYS A 93 22.81 -0.55 11.96
CA LYS A 93 23.51 0.57 12.57
C LYS A 93 22.58 1.32 13.53
N LYS A 94 23.19 2.00 14.50
CA LYS A 94 22.51 3.04 15.29
C LYS A 94 22.41 4.30 14.43
N THR A 95 21.22 4.89 14.33
CA THR A 95 21.02 6.15 13.60
C THR A 95 20.82 7.34 14.52
N SER A 96 20.08 7.20 15.60
CA SER A 96 19.85 8.28 16.56
C SER A 96 19.61 7.79 17.98
N LEU A 97 19.77 8.72 18.93
CA LEU A 97 19.34 8.62 20.32
C LEU A 97 18.49 9.85 20.63
N THR A 98 17.37 9.69 21.32
CA THR A 98 16.48 10.81 21.65
C THR A 98 15.78 10.61 23.00
N PRO A 99 15.92 11.57 23.95
CA PRO A 99 16.97 12.60 23.97
C PRO A 99 18.38 11.95 24.02
N ASP A 100 19.44 12.74 23.81
CA ASP A 100 20.85 12.31 24.00
C ASP A 100 21.59 13.44 24.72
N THR A 101 21.25 13.65 26.00
CA THR A 101 21.64 14.86 26.74
C THR A 101 22.44 14.59 28.01
N PHE A 102 22.31 13.40 28.59
CA PHE A 102 22.98 13.08 29.85
C PHE A 102 24.39 12.54 29.62
N GLN A 103 24.53 11.44 28.88
CA GLN A 103 25.82 10.91 28.42
C GLN A 103 25.82 10.77 26.89
N PRO A 104 26.40 11.75 26.16
CA PRO A 104 26.40 11.74 24.70
C PRO A 104 26.83 10.39 24.11
N ASN A 105 26.01 9.84 23.21
CA ASN A 105 26.18 8.53 22.57
C ASN A 105 26.03 7.28 23.45
N ALA A 106 25.74 7.41 24.75
CA ALA A 106 25.29 6.29 25.56
C ALA A 106 23.76 6.23 25.52
N TRP A 107 23.20 5.03 25.40
CA TRP A 107 21.76 4.83 25.48
C TRP A 107 21.35 4.78 26.95
N ASP A 108 21.03 5.96 27.50
CA ASP A 108 20.70 6.14 28.90
C ASP A 108 19.25 5.72 29.23
N PRO A 109 18.92 5.51 30.52
CA PRO A 109 17.53 5.36 30.96
C PRO A 109 16.61 6.44 30.41
N GLU A 110 15.40 6.02 30.01
CA GLU A 110 14.35 6.83 29.38
C GLU A 110 14.62 7.31 27.95
N GLU A 111 15.81 7.07 27.39
CA GLU A 111 16.12 7.43 26.00
C GLU A 111 15.63 6.36 25.01
N ILE A 112 15.32 6.82 23.79
CA ILE A 112 14.93 5.98 22.66
C ILE A 112 16.11 5.89 21.69
N ILE A 113 16.52 4.67 21.37
CA ILE A 113 17.49 4.40 20.31
C ILE A 113 16.74 4.05 19.01
N THR A 114 17.15 4.64 17.90
CA THR A 114 16.71 4.24 16.55
C THR A 114 17.79 3.42 15.86
N LEU A 115 17.41 2.27 15.34
CA LEU A 115 18.29 1.29 14.70
C LEU A 115 17.78 1.00 13.29
N ASP A 116 18.65 1.13 12.29
CA ASP A 116 18.33 0.78 10.90
C ASP A 116 19.09 -0.47 10.47
N ALA A 117 18.46 -1.30 9.66
CA ALA A 117 18.98 -2.55 9.16
C ALA A 117 18.63 -2.78 7.68
N LYS A 118 19.49 -3.56 7.00
CA LYS A 118 19.26 -4.04 5.64
C LYS A 118 19.24 -5.57 5.61
N LEU A 119 18.13 -6.15 5.14
CA LEU A 119 17.88 -7.59 5.08
C LEU A 119 18.20 -8.12 3.68
N ASN A 120 18.95 -9.22 3.60
CA ASN A 120 19.14 -9.97 2.36
C ASN A 120 19.16 -11.49 2.66
N PRO A 121 18.21 -12.29 2.15
CA PRO A 121 17.09 -11.94 1.26
C PRO A 121 16.14 -10.89 1.84
N THR A 122 15.37 -10.20 1.00
CA THR A 122 14.33 -9.30 1.50
C THR A 122 13.25 -10.08 2.26
N GLN A 123 12.46 -9.42 3.10
CA GLN A 123 11.27 -10.03 3.69
C GLN A 123 10.15 -10.12 2.64
N LYS A 124 9.41 -11.24 2.66
CA LYS A 124 8.19 -11.40 1.88
C LYS A 124 7.15 -10.35 2.31
N ALA A 125 6.66 -9.57 1.36
CA ALA A 125 5.84 -8.39 1.59
C ALA A 125 4.58 -8.69 2.46
N ASP A 126 3.90 -9.81 2.23
CA ASP A 126 2.68 -10.22 2.92
C ASP A 126 2.91 -11.00 4.25
N SER A 127 4.13 -11.00 4.78
CA SER A 127 4.51 -11.81 5.94
C SER A 127 4.80 -10.97 7.17
N SER A 128 4.49 -11.51 8.35
CA SER A 128 4.97 -10.93 9.61
C SER A 128 6.34 -11.49 9.97
N ALA A 129 7.24 -10.61 10.40
CA ALA A 129 8.58 -10.95 10.84
C ALA A 129 8.77 -10.58 12.30
N ARG A 130 9.73 -11.23 12.94
CA ARG A 130 10.17 -10.93 14.31
C ARG A 130 11.55 -10.33 14.30
N VAL A 131 11.75 -9.34 15.16
CA VAL A 131 13.06 -8.78 15.49
C VAL A 131 13.34 -8.96 16.98
N VAL A 132 14.58 -9.30 17.31
CA VAL A 132 15.09 -9.40 18.67
C VAL A 132 16.35 -8.55 18.74
N VAL A 133 16.37 -7.59 19.65
CA VAL A 133 17.56 -6.77 19.92
C VAL A 133 18.01 -7.02 21.36
N ALA A 134 19.22 -7.55 21.53
CA ALA A 134 19.80 -7.86 22.83
C ALA A 134 21.00 -6.98 23.14
N THR A 135 21.05 -6.50 24.38
CA THR A 135 22.21 -5.78 24.93
C THR A 135 23.35 -6.75 25.24
N PRO A 136 24.59 -6.26 25.41
CA PRO A 136 25.72 -7.12 25.82
C PRO A 136 25.50 -7.79 27.18
N SER A 137 24.62 -7.23 28.02
CA SER A 137 24.20 -7.84 29.29
C SER A 137 23.27 -9.06 29.10
N GLY A 138 22.76 -9.30 27.89
CA GLY A 138 21.85 -10.40 27.57
C GLY A 138 20.39 -10.11 27.89
N VAL A 139 20.03 -8.85 28.15
CA VAL A 139 18.62 -8.40 28.19
C VAL A 139 18.21 -8.02 26.78
N ALA A 140 17.06 -8.54 26.33
CA ALA A 140 16.58 -8.40 24.96
C ALA A 140 15.16 -7.85 24.91
N ALA A 141 14.91 -7.01 23.90
CA ALA A 141 13.60 -6.58 23.48
C ALA A 141 13.19 -7.39 22.23
N THR A 142 11.91 -7.77 22.14
CA THR A 142 11.38 -8.48 20.97
C THR A 142 10.22 -7.68 20.40
N GLY A 143 10.24 -7.48 19.08
CA GLY A 143 9.19 -6.81 18.33
C GLY A 143 8.80 -7.60 17.09
N SER A 144 7.74 -7.18 16.42
CA SER A 144 7.32 -7.68 15.12
C SER A 144 7.26 -6.55 14.11
N PHE A 145 7.59 -6.81 12.87
CA PHE A 145 7.49 -5.87 11.76
C PHE A 145 6.84 -6.54 10.55
N THR A 146 6.19 -5.75 9.71
CA THR A 146 5.50 -6.20 8.50
C THR A 146 5.57 -5.04 7.52
N ALA A 147 5.69 -5.34 6.23
CA ALA A 147 5.59 -4.31 5.22
C ALA A 147 4.18 -3.68 5.29
N LYS A 148 4.07 -2.41 4.93
CA LYS A 148 2.82 -1.67 4.87
C LYS A 148 2.65 -1.06 3.47
N GLY A 149 1.49 -0.50 3.16
CA GLY A 149 1.16 0.01 1.84
C GLY A 149 0.34 -0.99 1.03
N PHE A 150 0.58 -1.04 -0.27
CA PHE A 150 -0.15 -1.88 -1.22
C PHE A 150 0.49 -3.26 -1.37
N PHE A 151 -0.37 -4.28 -1.45
CA PHE A 151 -0.01 -5.67 -1.70
C PHE A 151 -0.88 -6.21 -2.84
N TRP A 152 -0.23 -6.83 -3.81
CA TRP A 152 -0.88 -7.33 -5.01
C TRP A 152 -0.80 -8.85 -5.06
N PHE A 153 -1.91 -9.49 -5.43
CA PHE A 153 -1.90 -10.92 -5.68
C PHE A 153 -1.43 -11.22 -7.09
N THR A 154 -0.69 -12.31 -7.26
CA THR A 154 -0.32 -12.80 -8.60
C THR A 154 -1.56 -13.18 -9.41
N ASN A 155 -2.47 -13.95 -8.80
CA ASN A 155 -3.78 -14.23 -9.35
C ASN A 155 -4.85 -13.69 -8.40
N ALA A 156 -5.92 -13.12 -8.94
CA ALA A 156 -7.00 -12.60 -8.11
C ALA A 156 -7.80 -13.73 -7.47
N PHE A 157 -8.34 -13.45 -6.29
CA PHE A 157 -9.31 -14.34 -5.66
C PHE A 157 -10.72 -13.97 -6.08
N ASP A 158 -11.52 -14.97 -6.40
CA ASP A 158 -12.95 -14.77 -6.65
C ASP A 158 -13.70 -14.57 -5.33
N ILE A 159 -14.29 -13.39 -5.16
CA ILE A 159 -15.06 -12.99 -3.98
C ILE A 159 -16.50 -12.62 -4.37
N SER A 160 -16.98 -13.15 -5.49
CA SER A 160 -18.29 -12.84 -6.07
C SER A 160 -19.45 -13.25 -5.16
N LEU A 161 -20.52 -12.47 -5.21
CA LEU A 161 -21.74 -12.71 -4.45
C LEU A 161 -22.69 -13.65 -5.20
N SER A 162 -23.54 -14.36 -4.45
CA SER A 162 -24.62 -15.19 -5.01
C SER A 162 -26.02 -14.61 -4.77
N THR A 163 -26.14 -13.64 -3.86
CA THR A 163 -27.40 -12.99 -3.53
C THR A 163 -27.48 -11.64 -4.24
N THR A 164 -28.58 -11.40 -4.94
CA THR A 164 -28.78 -10.18 -5.73
C THR A 164 -29.66 -9.16 -5.01
N SER A 165 -29.57 -7.90 -5.46
CA SER A 165 -30.40 -6.78 -5.04
C SER A 165 -30.37 -6.46 -3.54
N LEU A 166 -29.34 -6.91 -2.81
CA LEU A 166 -29.11 -6.64 -1.40
C LEU A 166 -27.62 -6.47 -1.14
N TRP A 167 -27.28 -5.57 -0.21
CA TRP A 167 -25.92 -5.47 0.30
C TRP A 167 -25.59 -6.76 1.08
N GLN A 168 -24.44 -7.35 0.79
CA GLN A 168 -23.93 -8.54 1.46
C GLN A 168 -22.54 -8.26 2.02
N ASP A 169 -22.26 -8.78 3.20
CA ASP A 169 -20.90 -8.79 3.72
C ASP A 169 -20.06 -9.80 2.91
N ILE A 170 -18.87 -9.39 2.51
CA ILE A 170 -17.86 -10.24 1.89
C ILE A 170 -16.74 -10.42 2.92
N ASP A 171 -16.51 -11.66 3.32
CA ASP A 171 -15.46 -12.03 4.27
C ASP A 171 -14.14 -12.30 3.55
N LEU A 172 -13.15 -11.44 3.79
CA LEU A 172 -11.82 -11.54 3.18
C LEU A 172 -10.83 -12.34 4.03
N SER A 173 -11.24 -12.88 5.17
CA SER A 173 -10.34 -13.44 6.18
C SER A 173 -9.51 -14.64 5.74
N SER A 174 -9.94 -15.34 4.70
CA SER A 174 -9.17 -16.43 4.06
C SER A 174 -8.13 -15.95 3.05
N TYR A 175 -8.17 -14.69 2.64
CA TYR A 175 -7.34 -14.14 1.56
C TYR A 175 -6.36 -13.07 2.05
N VAL A 176 -6.72 -12.32 3.09
CA VAL A 176 -5.92 -11.19 3.59
C VAL A 176 -5.58 -11.36 5.08
N PRO A 177 -4.40 -10.88 5.54
CA PRO A 177 -3.98 -11.03 6.92
C PRO A 177 -4.69 -10.06 7.89
N VAL A 178 -4.59 -10.32 9.19
CA VAL A 178 -5.07 -9.39 10.22
C VAL A 178 -4.34 -8.04 10.08
N GLY A 179 -5.06 -6.93 10.16
CA GLY A 179 -4.51 -5.58 10.01
C GLY A 179 -4.66 -4.98 8.61
N THR A 180 -5.26 -5.72 7.66
CA THR A 180 -5.68 -5.16 6.37
C THR A 180 -6.57 -3.93 6.57
N SER A 181 -6.19 -2.82 5.95
CA SER A 181 -6.87 -1.53 6.01
C SER A 181 -7.78 -1.27 4.80
N GLY A 182 -7.47 -1.87 3.64
CA GLY A 182 -8.25 -1.73 2.42
C GLY A 182 -8.16 -2.94 1.49
N ALA A 183 -9.10 -3.02 0.55
CA ALA A 183 -9.21 -4.08 -0.46
C ALA A 183 -9.27 -3.47 -1.85
N ILE A 184 -8.54 -4.06 -2.80
CA ILE A 184 -8.51 -3.65 -4.20
C ILE A 184 -9.32 -4.67 -4.99
N VAL A 185 -10.47 -4.25 -5.52
CA VAL A 185 -11.46 -5.11 -6.15
C VAL A 185 -11.65 -4.69 -7.59
N GLU A 186 -11.52 -5.66 -8.49
CA GLU A 186 -11.97 -5.52 -9.87
C GLU A 186 -13.40 -6.08 -9.97
N SER A 187 -14.34 -5.23 -10.35
CA SER A 187 -15.71 -5.64 -10.65
C SER A 187 -15.81 -5.92 -12.15
N VAL A 188 -16.42 -7.05 -12.51
CA VAL A 188 -16.51 -7.51 -13.90
C VAL A 188 -17.96 -7.82 -14.23
N ASN A 189 -18.53 -7.16 -15.23
CA ASN A 189 -19.79 -7.58 -15.82
C ASN A 189 -19.52 -8.65 -16.88
N THR A 190 -19.74 -9.92 -16.53
CA THR A 190 -19.52 -11.07 -17.43
C THR A 190 -20.64 -11.27 -18.44
N SER A 191 -21.74 -10.51 -18.34
CA SER A 191 -22.86 -10.61 -19.26
C SER A 191 -22.44 -10.23 -20.68
N SER A 192 -22.90 -11.01 -21.66
CA SER A 192 -22.63 -10.73 -23.06
C SER A 192 -23.56 -9.69 -23.68
N ILE A 193 -24.68 -9.37 -23.02
CA ILE A 193 -25.77 -8.56 -23.59
C ILE A 193 -26.33 -7.50 -22.64
N ASN A 194 -26.21 -7.67 -21.31
CA ASN A 194 -26.86 -6.78 -20.35
C ASN A 194 -25.85 -5.84 -19.71
N ASN A 195 -26.24 -4.58 -19.58
CA ASN A 195 -25.59 -3.65 -18.67
C ASN A 195 -26.13 -3.97 -17.27
N LEU A 196 -25.22 -4.21 -16.33
CA LEU A 196 -25.57 -4.69 -15.00
C LEU A 196 -24.85 -3.84 -13.96
N SER A 197 -25.55 -3.58 -12.86
CA SER A 197 -25.02 -2.80 -11.77
C SER A 197 -24.37 -3.70 -10.72
N GLY A 198 -23.23 -3.24 -10.20
CA GLY A 198 -22.61 -3.85 -9.04
C GLY A 198 -21.42 -3.08 -8.54
N VAL A 199 -21.28 -3.02 -7.22
CA VAL A 199 -20.37 -2.11 -6.54
C VAL A 199 -19.94 -2.70 -5.20
N VAL A 200 -18.75 -2.32 -4.75
CA VAL A 200 -18.26 -2.62 -3.40
C VAL A 200 -18.08 -1.35 -2.57
N ARG A 201 -18.16 -1.49 -1.24
CA ARG A 201 -17.90 -0.42 -0.27
C ARG A 201 -17.31 -0.97 1.04
N GLY A 202 -16.82 -0.08 1.89
CA GLY A 202 -16.43 -0.44 3.25
C GLY A 202 -17.65 -0.77 4.11
N LYS A 203 -17.57 -1.80 4.97
CA LYS A 203 -18.71 -2.20 5.81
C LYS A 203 -19.13 -1.12 6.83
N GLU A 204 -18.17 -0.36 7.32
CA GLU A 204 -18.40 0.73 8.28
C GLU A 204 -18.87 2.02 7.61
N ASP A 205 -18.94 2.06 6.28
CA ASP A 205 -19.33 3.24 5.54
C ASP A 205 -20.81 3.56 5.80
N THR A 206 -21.02 4.63 6.55
CA THR A 206 -22.35 5.09 6.97
C THR A 206 -22.95 6.10 6.00
N ARG A 207 -22.19 6.52 4.98
CA ARG A 207 -22.66 7.51 4.02
C ARG A 207 -23.26 6.83 2.80
N ASP A 208 -24.35 7.42 2.35
CA ASP A 208 -25.07 6.99 1.17
C ASP A 208 -24.48 7.63 -0.11
N TYR A 209 -23.14 7.67 -0.27
CA TYR A 209 -22.55 8.24 -1.49
C TYR A 209 -22.70 7.33 -2.72
N MET A 210 -23.12 6.09 -2.50
CA MET A 210 -23.64 5.14 -3.50
C MET A 210 -25.12 4.84 -3.18
N SER A 211 -25.92 5.89 -2.92
CA SER A 211 -27.28 5.80 -2.35
C SER A 211 -28.27 4.93 -3.13
N ASN A 212 -28.02 4.76 -4.41
CA ASN A 212 -28.75 3.83 -5.23
C ASN A 212 -27.76 2.91 -5.94
N PRO A 213 -27.52 1.68 -5.45
CA PRO A 213 -26.57 0.77 -6.07
C PRO A 213 -27.03 0.26 -7.45
N VAL A 214 -28.26 0.60 -7.88
CA VAL A 214 -28.74 0.42 -9.26
C VAL A 214 -28.14 1.48 -10.20
N PHE A 215 -27.52 2.53 -9.66
CA PHE A 215 -26.82 3.54 -10.44
C PHE A 215 -25.32 3.26 -10.58
N GLU A 216 -24.96 1.98 -10.54
CA GLU A 216 -23.57 1.50 -10.52
C GLU A 216 -23.31 0.55 -11.69
N ALA A 217 -23.88 0.90 -12.84
CA ALA A 217 -23.91 0.11 -14.05
C ALA A 217 -22.53 0.03 -14.71
N MET A 218 -22.19 -1.20 -15.10
CA MET A 218 -21.13 -1.51 -16.03
C MET A 218 -21.77 -1.97 -17.33
N THR A 219 -21.30 -1.44 -18.45
CA THR A 219 -21.69 -1.96 -19.76
C THR A 219 -21.33 -3.46 -19.87
N ASN A 220 -22.08 -4.22 -20.66
CA ASN A 220 -21.81 -5.65 -20.88
C ASN A 220 -20.32 -5.91 -21.21
N LYS A 221 -19.72 -6.93 -20.59
CA LYS A 221 -18.29 -7.29 -20.69
C LYS A 221 -17.29 -6.32 -20.06
N VAL A 222 -17.75 -5.19 -19.50
CA VAL A 222 -16.86 -4.18 -18.94
C VAL A 222 -16.42 -4.52 -17.52
N HIS A 223 -15.20 -4.12 -17.19
CA HIS A 223 -14.66 -4.16 -15.84
C HIS A 223 -14.26 -2.78 -15.31
N ARG A 224 -14.10 -2.67 -13.99
CA ARG A 224 -13.61 -1.46 -13.31
C ARG A 224 -12.96 -1.82 -11.98
N TRP A 225 -12.12 -0.91 -11.48
CA TRP A 225 -11.43 -1.08 -10.21
C TRP A 225 -12.03 -0.20 -9.12
N GLN A 226 -12.05 -0.71 -7.90
CA GLN A 226 -12.39 0.00 -6.69
C GLN A 226 -11.42 -0.36 -5.57
N ILE A 227 -11.15 0.59 -4.69
CA ILE A 227 -10.39 0.41 -3.46
C ILE A 227 -11.29 0.88 -2.33
N VAL A 228 -11.54 -0.03 -1.39
CA VAL A 228 -12.51 0.20 -0.32
C VAL A 228 -11.89 -0.12 1.03
N LYS A 229 -12.35 0.59 2.06
CA LYS A 229 -11.94 0.34 3.44
C LYS A 229 -12.35 -1.08 3.86
N VAL A 230 -11.45 -1.78 4.53
CA VAL A 230 -11.71 -3.06 5.18
C VAL A 230 -11.91 -2.82 6.68
N ASP A 231 -12.93 -3.45 7.28
CA ASP A 231 -13.18 -3.31 8.72
C ASP A 231 -12.23 -4.19 9.56
N GLY A 232 -12.28 -4.03 10.89
CA GLY A 232 -11.42 -4.81 11.82
C GLY A 232 -11.63 -6.33 11.77
N ASN A 233 -12.73 -6.81 11.18
CA ASN A 233 -13.04 -8.23 10.98
C ASN A 233 -12.68 -8.73 9.58
N ARG A 234 -12.01 -7.92 8.76
CA ARG A 234 -11.68 -8.21 7.36
C ARG A 234 -12.91 -8.31 6.46
N LEU A 235 -13.94 -7.50 6.74
CA LEU A 235 -15.17 -7.45 5.95
C LEU A 235 -15.23 -6.19 5.10
N ILE A 236 -15.75 -6.36 3.87
CA ILE A 236 -16.29 -5.30 3.03
C ILE A 236 -17.75 -5.62 2.73
N GLN A 237 -18.46 -4.74 2.01
CA GLN A 237 -19.79 -5.02 1.48
C GLN A 237 -19.80 -4.94 -0.04
N GLY A 238 -20.59 -5.81 -0.67
CA GLY A 238 -20.89 -5.75 -2.09
C GLY A 238 -22.39 -5.77 -2.35
N TRP A 239 -22.79 -5.23 -3.50
CA TRP A 239 -24.13 -5.32 -4.03
C TRP A 239 -24.05 -5.70 -5.51
N ILE A 240 -24.89 -6.63 -5.96
CA ILE A 240 -24.99 -7.04 -7.36
C ILE A 240 -26.44 -7.05 -7.82
N GLU A 241 -26.67 -6.60 -9.06
CA GLU A 241 -27.97 -6.69 -9.71
C GLU A 241 -28.28 -8.12 -10.16
N HIS A 242 -27.25 -8.83 -10.60
CA HIS A 242 -27.32 -10.18 -11.17
C HIS A 242 -26.04 -10.97 -10.90
N GLY A 243 -26.13 -12.30 -10.89
CA GLY A 243 -24.98 -13.20 -10.73
C GLY A 243 -24.00 -13.25 -11.91
N ASP A 244 -24.19 -12.36 -12.91
CA ASP A 244 -23.20 -12.14 -13.99
C ASP A 244 -22.20 -11.04 -13.58
N VAL A 245 -22.42 -10.37 -12.45
CA VAL A 245 -21.46 -9.42 -11.88
C VAL A 245 -20.56 -10.15 -10.90
N ASP A 246 -19.28 -10.22 -11.27
CA ASP A 246 -18.24 -10.86 -10.48
C ASP A 246 -17.38 -9.81 -9.78
N PHE A 247 -16.87 -10.18 -8.60
CA PHE A 247 -15.88 -9.40 -7.86
C PHE A 247 -14.59 -10.21 -7.72
N LYS A 248 -13.48 -9.66 -8.20
CA LYS A 248 -12.14 -10.27 -8.13
C LYS A 248 -11.25 -9.43 -7.21
N LEU A 249 -10.75 -10.03 -6.15
CA LEU A 249 -9.83 -9.40 -5.20
C LEU A 249 -8.42 -9.39 -5.79
N ARG A 250 -7.97 -8.22 -6.25
CA ARG A 250 -6.67 -8.00 -6.92
C ARG A 250 -5.53 -7.78 -5.95
N GLY A 251 -5.84 -7.27 -4.77
CA GLY A 251 -4.86 -6.90 -3.76
C GLY A 251 -5.51 -6.32 -2.52
N TYR A 252 -4.69 -5.85 -1.60
CA TYR A 252 -5.11 -5.25 -0.35
C TYR A 252 -4.08 -4.24 0.14
N THR A 253 -4.43 -3.47 1.17
CA THR A 253 -3.52 -2.55 1.85
C THR A 253 -3.39 -2.91 3.33
N ILE A 254 -2.23 -2.63 3.94
CA ILE A 254 -1.99 -2.77 5.40
C ILE A 254 -1.30 -1.51 5.89
N GLY A 255 -1.66 -1.04 7.08
CA GLY A 255 -1.03 0.11 7.73
C GLY A 255 -1.94 1.32 7.79
N SER A 256 -1.37 2.49 8.04
CA SER A 256 -2.09 3.77 8.02
C SER A 256 -2.03 4.47 6.67
N ASP A 257 -1.27 3.94 5.72
CA ASP A 257 -1.18 4.45 4.36
C ASP A 257 -1.39 3.32 3.32
N PRO A 258 -2.44 3.41 2.48
CA PRO A 258 -3.49 4.44 2.50
C PRO A 258 -4.34 4.42 3.77
N SER A 259 -4.87 5.59 4.14
CA SER A 259 -5.93 5.71 5.15
C SER A 259 -7.26 6.03 4.50
N TYR A 260 -8.33 5.42 5.03
CA TYR A 260 -9.66 5.49 4.44
C TYR A 260 -10.64 6.22 5.34
N PHE A 261 -11.44 7.09 4.74
CA PHE A 261 -12.48 7.82 5.45
C PHE A 261 -13.67 6.89 5.74
N ALA A 262 -14.12 6.85 7.00
CA ALA A 262 -15.33 6.10 7.38
C ALA A 262 -16.62 6.74 6.85
N ASN A 263 -16.54 8.01 6.43
CA ASN A 263 -17.62 8.77 5.81
C ASN A 263 -17.02 9.67 4.73
N PRO A 264 -16.81 9.16 3.50
CA PRO A 264 -16.19 9.89 2.40
C PRO A 264 -16.86 11.25 2.13
N PRO A 265 -16.16 12.41 2.25
CA PRO A 265 -16.75 13.71 1.94
C PRO A 265 -17.00 13.90 0.44
N ASP A 266 -18.11 14.58 0.11
CA ASP A 266 -18.36 15.09 -1.25
C ASP A 266 -17.46 16.32 -1.44
N ILE A 267 -16.53 16.21 -2.38
CA ILE A 267 -15.56 17.24 -2.74
C ILE A 267 -15.77 17.71 -4.19
N THR A 268 -16.98 17.54 -4.72
CA THR A 268 -17.32 17.95 -6.07
C THR A 268 -17.07 19.45 -6.25
N PRO A 269 -16.31 19.86 -7.30
CA PRO A 269 -16.13 21.27 -7.66
C PRO A 269 -17.45 22.03 -7.73
N ALA A 270 -17.41 23.32 -7.39
CA ALA A 270 -18.62 24.15 -7.42
C ALA A 270 -19.04 24.52 -8.86
N THR A 271 -18.09 24.54 -9.78
CA THR A 271 -18.28 25.08 -11.12
C THR A 271 -18.16 23.99 -12.17
N LYS A 272 -19.11 23.98 -13.13
CA LYS A 272 -19.11 23.06 -14.25
C LYS A 272 -18.40 23.61 -15.48
N ALA A 273 -18.01 22.70 -16.37
CA ALA A 273 -17.38 22.92 -17.67
C ALA A 273 -16.11 23.79 -17.63
N GLN A 274 -15.36 23.74 -16.54
CA GLN A 274 -14.04 24.36 -16.42
C GLN A 274 -13.17 23.61 -15.42
N TRP A 275 -11.85 23.77 -15.57
CA TRP A 275 -10.89 23.24 -14.62
C TRP A 275 -10.95 24.05 -13.32
N GLU A 276 -11.15 23.35 -12.20
CA GLU A 276 -11.20 23.92 -10.86
C GLU A 276 -10.17 23.21 -9.97
N ALA A 277 -9.42 23.99 -9.19
CA ALA A 277 -8.55 23.44 -8.16
C ALA A 277 -9.40 23.02 -6.95
N VAL A 278 -9.45 21.72 -6.68
CA VAL A 278 -10.19 21.14 -5.56
C VAL A 278 -9.29 21.13 -4.34
N ASP A 279 -9.72 21.79 -3.26
CA ASP A 279 -8.98 21.91 -2.01
C ASP A 279 -9.48 20.86 -1.00
N VAL A 280 -8.60 19.92 -0.64
CA VAL A 280 -8.90 18.85 0.32
C VAL A 280 -8.22 19.05 1.68
N SER A 281 -7.62 20.22 1.93
CA SER A 281 -6.86 20.52 3.16
C SER A 281 -7.66 20.37 4.46
N ALA A 282 -8.99 20.47 4.40
CA ALA A 282 -9.86 20.26 5.55
C ALA A 282 -10.08 18.77 5.91
N HIS A 283 -9.67 17.86 5.04
CA HIS A 283 -9.96 16.43 5.15
C HIS A 283 -8.71 15.56 5.27
N VAL A 284 -7.59 15.98 4.69
CA VAL A 284 -6.35 15.21 4.65
C VAL A 284 -5.35 15.66 5.72
N ASP A 285 -4.43 14.77 6.08
CA ASP A 285 -3.32 15.06 6.98
C ASP A 285 -2.32 16.03 6.32
N ALA A 286 -1.48 16.65 7.14
CA ALA A 286 -0.48 17.62 6.67
C ALA A 286 0.63 17.01 5.80
N ASP A 287 0.81 15.68 5.89
CA ASP A 287 1.79 14.88 5.17
C ASP A 287 1.17 14.04 4.03
N ALA A 288 -0.11 14.25 3.70
CA ALA A 288 -0.73 13.60 2.56
C ALA A 288 -0.13 14.08 1.24
N ASP A 289 0.12 13.15 0.32
CA ASP A 289 0.68 13.41 -1.02
C ASP A 289 -0.26 13.02 -2.17
N GLY A 290 -1.37 12.34 -1.85
CA GLY A 290 -2.38 11.97 -2.81
C GLY A 290 -3.70 11.59 -2.17
N VAL A 291 -4.69 11.37 -3.03
CA VAL A 291 -6.06 11.03 -2.63
C VAL A 291 -6.64 9.92 -3.48
N ILE A 292 -7.52 9.13 -2.86
CA ILE A 292 -8.32 8.10 -3.50
C ILE A 292 -9.74 8.64 -3.62
N LEU A 293 -10.24 8.69 -4.86
CA LEU A 293 -11.51 9.31 -5.21
C LEU A 293 -12.49 8.28 -5.78
N PHE A 294 -13.76 8.42 -5.43
CA PHE A 294 -14.84 7.72 -6.10
C PHE A 294 -15.63 8.73 -6.93
N VAL A 295 -15.64 8.54 -8.24
CA VAL A 295 -16.40 9.36 -9.18
C VAL A 295 -17.69 8.63 -9.48
N ASP A 296 -18.80 9.26 -9.16
CA ASP A 296 -20.15 8.68 -9.28
C ASP A 296 -20.98 9.51 -10.25
N SER A 297 -21.64 8.85 -11.21
CA SER A 297 -22.60 9.45 -12.13
C SER A 297 -23.99 8.93 -11.82
N THR A 298 -24.83 9.80 -11.27
CA THR A 298 -26.24 9.51 -11.00
C THR A 298 -27.15 9.85 -12.19
N ASP A 299 -26.57 10.18 -13.35
CA ASP A 299 -27.30 10.58 -14.55
C ASP A 299 -27.49 9.42 -15.54
N GLY A 300 -28.63 9.43 -16.25
CA GLY A 300 -28.88 8.50 -17.36
C GLY A 300 -28.17 8.87 -18.67
N GLY A 301 -27.47 10.01 -18.69
CA GLY A 301 -26.64 10.49 -19.79
C GLY A 301 -25.17 10.09 -19.64
N LEU A 302 -24.43 10.17 -20.74
CA LEU A 302 -22.97 10.13 -20.71
C LEU A 302 -22.49 11.53 -20.32
N ARG A 303 -21.51 11.62 -19.42
CA ARG A 303 -21.04 12.91 -18.90
C ARG A 303 -19.54 13.02 -18.96
N LYS A 304 -19.05 14.17 -19.41
CA LYS A 304 -17.62 14.40 -19.49
C LYS A 304 -17.01 14.73 -18.14
N TYR A 305 -15.86 14.16 -17.85
CA TYR A 305 -15.10 14.46 -16.64
C TYR A 305 -13.60 14.24 -16.84
N ALA A 306 -12.79 14.90 -16.02
CA ALA A 306 -11.35 14.71 -15.97
C ALA A 306 -10.79 15.08 -14.59
N ILE A 307 -9.74 14.37 -14.17
CA ILE A 307 -9.03 14.58 -12.89
C ILE A 307 -7.52 14.51 -13.16
N ARG A 308 -6.75 15.42 -12.54
CA ARG A 308 -5.29 15.48 -12.67
C ARG A 308 -4.61 16.21 -11.50
N GLU A 309 -3.31 16.04 -11.40
CA GLU A 309 -2.39 16.75 -10.52
C GLU A 309 -2.36 18.24 -10.85
N VAL A 310 -2.19 19.11 -9.84
CA VAL A 310 -2.05 20.55 -10.09
C VAL A 310 -0.81 20.84 -10.93
N GLY A 311 -1.01 21.54 -12.04
CA GLY A 311 0.07 21.92 -12.96
C GLY A 311 0.32 20.91 -14.09
N SER A 312 -0.36 19.76 -14.06
CA SER A 312 -0.33 18.79 -15.15
C SER A 312 -0.93 19.36 -16.44
N THR A 313 -0.26 19.11 -17.56
CA THR A 313 -0.72 19.48 -18.90
C THR A 313 -1.31 18.31 -19.66
N PHE A 314 -1.16 17.09 -19.15
CA PHE A 314 -1.61 15.83 -19.74
C PHE A 314 -3.01 15.90 -20.36
N LEU A 315 -3.96 16.56 -19.68
CA LEU A 315 -5.36 16.66 -20.11
C LEU A 315 -5.80 18.03 -20.66
N ALA A 316 -4.88 18.99 -20.80
CA ALA A 316 -5.24 20.36 -21.21
C ALA A 316 -5.53 20.52 -22.72
N ALA A 317 -5.15 19.54 -23.55
CA ALA A 317 -5.09 19.66 -25.01
C ALA A 317 -6.24 18.98 -25.78
N GLY A 318 -7.48 19.04 -25.25
CA GLY A 318 -8.67 18.59 -26.00
C GLY A 318 -9.20 17.20 -25.66
N LEU A 319 -9.03 16.78 -24.40
CA LEU A 319 -9.60 15.54 -23.85
C LEU A 319 -10.99 15.79 -23.20
N ASP A 320 -11.68 16.85 -23.63
CA ASP A 320 -13.05 17.19 -23.26
C ASP A 320 -14.06 16.12 -23.71
N ASP A 321 -13.64 15.03 -24.35
CA ASP A 321 -14.51 14.00 -24.91
C ASP A 321 -14.61 12.73 -24.04
N HIS A 322 -13.83 12.56 -22.96
CA HIS A 322 -13.97 11.37 -22.10
C HIS A 322 -15.20 11.41 -21.22
N GLU A 323 -15.92 10.30 -21.17
CA GLU A 323 -17.21 10.16 -20.54
C GLU A 323 -17.13 9.20 -19.35
N ILE A 324 -17.91 9.48 -18.31
CA ILE A 324 -18.36 8.47 -17.37
C ILE A 324 -19.66 7.86 -17.91
N GLY A 325 -19.77 6.53 -17.77
CA GLY A 325 -20.93 5.77 -18.19
C GLY A 325 -22.24 6.27 -17.57
N ARG A 326 -23.36 5.88 -18.19
CA ARG A 326 -24.71 6.18 -17.67
C ARG A 326 -24.90 5.43 -16.37
N TYR A 327 -25.31 6.14 -15.32
CA TYR A 327 -25.55 5.52 -14.02
C TYR A 327 -24.36 4.64 -13.61
N SER A 328 -23.16 5.21 -13.62
CA SER A 328 -21.92 4.46 -13.50
C SER A 328 -20.96 5.14 -12.56
N SER A 329 -19.92 4.43 -12.16
CA SER A 329 -18.87 4.95 -11.30
C SER A 329 -17.51 4.41 -11.69
N THR A 330 -16.48 5.12 -11.25
CA THR A 330 -15.10 4.69 -11.38
C THR A 330 -14.30 5.18 -10.19
N MET A 331 -13.17 4.54 -9.92
CA MET A 331 -12.24 5.01 -8.92
C MET A 331 -11.06 5.73 -9.55
N TYR A 332 -10.54 6.71 -8.83
CA TYR A 332 -9.41 7.51 -9.24
C TYR A 332 -8.38 7.63 -8.12
N LEU A 333 -7.09 7.73 -8.47
CA LEU A 333 -6.02 8.16 -7.59
C LEU A 333 -5.36 9.37 -8.25
N VAL A 334 -5.06 10.40 -7.46
CA VAL A 334 -4.43 11.62 -7.97
C VAL A 334 -3.52 12.23 -6.91
N GLY A 335 -2.36 12.72 -7.35
CA GLY A 335 -1.43 13.42 -6.48
C GLY A 335 -1.97 14.80 -6.09
N ILE A 336 -1.73 15.21 -4.84
CA ILE A 336 -2.04 16.56 -4.37
C ILE A 336 -0.75 17.36 -4.19
N ASN A 337 -0.81 18.66 -4.45
CA ASN A 337 0.34 19.54 -4.24
C ASN A 337 0.52 19.91 -2.76
N ALA A 338 1.57 20.68 -2.44
CA ALA A 338 1.86 21.15 -1.08
C ALA A 338 0.78 22.07 -0.45
N ALA A 339 -0.26 22.46 -1.21
CA ALA A 339 -1.43 23.17 -0.70
C ALA A 339 -2.67 22.24 -0.56
N ASN A 340 -2.46 20.92 -0.65
CA ASN A 340 -3.46 19.85 -0.62
C ASN A 340 -4.53 20.01 -1.70
N LYS A 341 -4.09 20.25 -2.95
CA LYS A 341 -4.99 20.42 -4.10
C LYS A 341 -4.66 19.52 -5.27
N PHE A 342 -5.70 19.10 -5.97
CA PHE A 342 -5.69 18.54 -7.33
C PHE A 342 -6.62 19.37 -8.24
N GLU A 343 -6.69 19.08 -9.53
CA GLU A 343 -7.62 19.73 -10.46
C GLU A 343 -8.65 18.75 -11.00
N ALA A 344 -9.90 19.23 -11.13
CA ALA A 344 -10.98 18.48 -11.76
C ALA A 344 -11.75 19.35 -12.76
N TRP A 345 -12.28 18.70 -13.79
CA TRP A 345 -13.21 19.27 -14.76
C TRP A 345 -14.42 18.37 -14.83
N LEU A 346 -15.63 18.93 -14.67
CA LEU A 346 -16.89 18.17 -14.73
C LEU A 346 -17.87 18.87 -15.68
N GLU A 347 -18.49 18.14 -16.59
CA GLU A 347 -19.55 18.69 -17.45
C GLU A 347 -20.78 19.10 -16.64
N GLU A 348 -21.16 18.28 -15.64
CA GLU A 348 -22.33 18.50 -14.80
C GLU A 348 -22.07 18.11 -13.34
N VAL A 349 -21.88 19.13 -12.49
CA VAL A 349 -21.57 18.99 -11.05
C VAL A 349 -22.76 18.55 -10.19
N LEU A 350 -23.98 18.59 -10.73
CA LEU A 350 -25.17 18.15 -9.99
C LEU A 350 -25.33 16.64 -9.99
N THR A 351 -24.86 15.97 -11.05
CA THR A 351 -25.08 14.53 -11.24
C THR A 351 -23.80 13.71 -11.32
N VAL A 352 -22.66 14.33 -11.64
CA VAL A 352 -21.34 13.72 -11.47
C VAL A 352 -20.75 14.24 -10.17
N LYS A 353 -20.49 13.32 -9.24
CA LYS A 353 -19.98 13.60 -7.90
C LYS A 353 -18.59 13.01 -7.72
N ILE A 354 -17.75 13.72 -6.97
CA ILE A 354 -16.44 13.24 -6.55
C ILE A 354 -16.46 13.11 -5.04
N TYR A 355 -16.27 11.88 -4.55
CA TYR A 355 -16.16 11.58 -3.13
C TYR A 355 -14.73 11.21 -2.76
N LEU A 356 -14.25 11.73 -1.65
CA LEU A 356 -12.91 11.45 -1.13
C LEU A 356 -12.94 10.18 -0.25
N VAL A 357 -12.52 9.05 -0.80
CA VAL A 357 -12.58 7.73 -0.14
C VAL A 357 -11.39 7.47 0.77
N GLY A 358 -10.22 7.98 0.40
CA GLY A 358 -9.00 7.85 1.20
C GLY A 358 -7.95 8.88 0.83
N GLN A 359 -6.87 8.87 1.60
CA GLN A 359 -5.66 9.65 1.34
C GLN A 359 -4.46 8.69 1.28
N THR A 360 -3.44 9.12 0.56
CA THR A 360 -2.13 8.47 0.54
C THR A 360 -1.08 9.39 1.13
N LYS A 361 0.00 8.75 1.56
CA LYS A 361 1.29 9.36 1.88
C LYS A 361 2.31 8.58 1.03
N ASP A 362 3.45 8.24 1.60
CA ASP A 362 4.57 7.62 0.90
C ASP A 362 4.31 6.29 0.15
N SER A 363 3.13 5.66 0.26
CA SER A 363 2.80 4.37 -0.37
C SER A 363 2.49 4.45 -1.86
N VAL A 364 2.28 5.66 -2.38
CA VAL A 364 2.03 5.90 -3.80
C VAL A 364 2.89 7.06 -4.29
N VAL A 365 3.63 6.84 -5.38
CA VAL A 365 4.35 7.92 -6.05
C VAL A 365 3.61 8.30 -7.33
N TYR A 366 3.16 9.55 -7.38
CA TYR A 366 2.38 10.12 -8.47
C TYR A 366 3.26 10.75 -9.54
N ASN A 367 2.98 10.46 -10.81
CA ASN A 367 3.57 11.20 -11.90
C ASN A 367 2.79 12.50 -12.12
N LEU A 368 3.50 13.64 -12.21
CA LEU A 368 2.86 14.91 -12.58
C LEU A 368 2.27 14.87 -14.00
N GLU A 369 2.96 14.17 -14.89
CA GLU A 369 2.51 13.88 -16.25
C GLU A 369 2.53 12.38 -16.42
N ASP A 370 1.37 11.77 -16.70
CA ASP A 370 1.29 10.32 -16.86
C ASP A 370 2.26 9.84 -17.95
N VAL A 371 2.96 8.74 -17.67
CA VAL A 371 4.01 8.22 -18.55
C VAL A 371 3.37 7.29 -19.57
N ALA A 372 3.40 7.66 -20.85
CA ALA A 372 2.84 6.84 -21.92
C ALA A 372 3.52 5.47 -22.01
N VAL A 373 2.72 4.42 -21.99
CA VAL A 373 3.14 3.03 -22.23
C VAL A 373 3.10 2.77 -23.73
N ALA A 374 4.13 2.13 -24.27
CA ALA A 374 4.15 1.78 -25.68
C ALA A 374 3.23 0.58 -25.95
N ASP A 375 2.34 0.69 -26.93
CA ASP A 375 1.40 -0.35 -27.32
C ASP A 375 2.09 -1.72 -27.52
N PRO A 376 1.76 -2.75 -26.71
CA PRO A 376 2.17 -4.12 -26.97
C PRO A 376 1.56 -4.70 -28.26
N VAL A 377 2.04 -5.89 -28.64
CA VAL A 377 1.42 -6.68 -29.71
C VAL A 377 -0.05 -6.99 -29.36
N THR A 378 -0.96 -6.57 -30.23
CA THR A 378 -2.40 -6.74 -30.01
C THR A 378 -2.86 -8.19 -30.13
N GLY A 379 -3.90 -8.56 -29.39
CA GLY A 379 -4.59 -9.85 -29.49
C GLY A 379 -4.03 -10.94 -28.56
N SER A 380 -3.00 -10.63 -27.77
CA SER A 380 -2.38 -11.54 -26.80
C SER A 380 -1.86 -10.78 -25.58
N TRP A 381 -1.75 -11.46 -24.44
CA TRP A 381 -1.04 -10.95 -23.27
C TRP A 381 0.44 -10.80 -23.59
N GLN A 382 1.03 -9.65 -23.28
CA GLN A 382 2.45 -9.34 -23.45
C GLN A 382 3.06 -8.92 -22.12
N GLU A 383 4.29 -9.36 -21.86
CA GLU A 383 5.11 -8.87 -20.74
C GLU A 383 5.70 -7.50 -21.09
N LEU A 384 5.60 -6.54 -20.17
CA LEU A 384 6.22 -5.22 -20.23
C LEU A 384 7.09 -4.98 -18.99
N ASP A 385 8.21 -4.27 -19.15
CA ASP A 385 9.18 -3.98 -18.09
C ASP A 385 9.07 -2.52 -17.62
N ALA A 386 8.76 -2.33 -16.34
CA ALA A 386 8.50 -1.03 -15.74
C ALA A 386 9.77 -0.16 -15.64
N ASN A 387 10.95 -0.77 -15.66
CA ASN A 387 12.22 -0.04 -15.73
C ASN A 387 12.33 0.81 -17.01
N THR A 388 11.64 0.42 -18.08
CA THR A 388 11.60 1.19 -19.34
C THR A 388 10.88 2.53 -19.18
N TYR A 389 10.10 2.68 -18.10
CA TYR A 389 9.23 3.83 -17.86
C TYR A 389 9.61 4.61 -16.59
N ASN A 390 10.86 4.48 -16.13
CA ASN A 390 11.39 5.12 -14.91
C ASN A 390 10.67 4.72 -13.61
N VAL A 391 10.02 3.56 -13.58
CA VAL A 391 9.53 2.96 -12.34
C VAL A 391 10.72 2.32 -11.62
N PRO A 392 10.97 2.65 -10.35
CA PRO A 392 12.15 2.16 -9.65
C PRO A 392 11.93 0.74 -9.09
N ILE A 393 13.02 0.02 -8.82
CA ILE A 393 13.05 -1.39 -8.36
C ILE A 393 12.33 -1.64 -7.02
N GLU A 394 12.12 -0.59 -6.22
CA GLU A 394 11.35 -0.67 -4.98
C GLU A 394 9.83 -0.67 -5.19
N ALA A 395 9.36 -0.38 -6.40
CA ALA A 395 7.94 -0.43 -6.73
C ALA A 395 7.42 -1.87 -6.65
N ASN A 396 6.14 -2.01 -6.29
CA ASN A 396 5.48 -3.31 -6.20
C ASN A 396 4.14 -3.37 -6.96
N GLY A 397 3.71 -2.25 -7.54
CA GLY A 397 2.53 -2.19 -8.40
C GLY A 397 2.42 -0.87 -9.16
N LEU A 398 1.48 -0.84 -10.10
CA LEU A 398 1.21 0.26 -11.01
C LEU A 398 -0.27 0.64 -10.94
N PHE A 399 -0.52 1.95 -11.02
CA PHE A 399 -1.81 2.51 -11.37
C PHE A 399 -1.74 3.07 -12.79
N LEU A 400 -2.54 2.47 -13.65
CA LEU A 400 -2.55 2.69 -15.09
C LEU A 400 -3.80 3.47 -15.48
N ARG A 401 -3.64 4.66 -16.03
CA ARG A 401 -4.74 5.36 -16.70
C ARG A 401 -4.93 4.69 -18.05
N ALA A 402 -6.12 4.16 -18.26
CA ALA A 402 -6.42 3.32 -19.39
C ALA A 402 -7.72 3.77 -20.04
N GLY A 403 -7.75 3.90 -21.37
CA GLY A 403 -8.95 4.37 -22.05
C GLY A 403 -9.05 3.93 -23.51
N ALA A 404 -10.28 3.85 -23.99
CA ALA A 404 -10.60 3.51 -25.37
C ALA A 404 -10.98 4.81 -26.11
N LEU A 405 -10.18 5.22 -27.09
CA LEU A 405 -10.41 6.47 -27.84
C LEU A 405 -11.51 6.36 -28.91
N THR A 406 -12.30 5.30 -28.89
CA THR A 406 -13.30 5.01 -29.92
C THR A 406 -14.68 4.84 -29.33
N ALA A 407 -15.72 4.98 -30.15
CA ALA A 407 -17.11 4.79 -29.76
C ALA A 407 -17.52 3.31 -29.53
N VAL A 408 -16.55 2.41 -29.39
CA VAL A 408 -16.77 0.97 -29.17
C VAL A 408 -15.87 0.51 -28.04
N ASN A 409 -16.40 -0.33 -27.16
CA ASN A 409 -15.62 -0.98 -26.12
C ASN A 409 -14.44 -1.75 -26.72
N LYS A 410 -13.38 -1.91 -25.93
CA LYS A 410 -12.15 -2.59 -26.34
C LYS A 410 -11.71 -3.52 -25.23
N LYS A 411 -11.32 -4.74 -25.56
CA LYS A 411 -10.67 -5.60 -24.58
C LYS A 411 -9.30 -5.01 -24.24
N LEU A 412 -9.14 -4.61 -22.98
CA LEU A 412 -7.91 -4.07 -22.42
C LEU A 412 -7.80 -4.61 -21.00
N GLY A 413 -6.68 -5.26 -20.69
CA GLY A 413 -6.50 -5.90 -19.39
C GLY A 413 -5.09 -5.78 -18.88
N PHE A 414 -4.97 -5.77 -17.55
CA PHE A 414 -3.70 -5.69 -16.84
C PHE A 414 -3.64 -6.80 -15.80
N ARG A 415 -2.49 -7.44 -15.66
CA ARG A 415 -2.27 -8.46 -14.62
C ARG A 415 -0.80 -8.49 -14.19
N HIS A 416 -0.54 -9.14 -13.07
CA HIS A 416 0.81 -9.37 -12.60
C HIS A 416 1.60 -10.17 -13.64
N GLY A 417 2.90 -9.92 -13.84
CA GLY A 417 3.71 -10.58 -14.88
C GLY A 417 3.88 -12.10 -14.76
N ASP A 418 3.31 -12.74 -13.73
CA ASP A 418 3.28 -14.20 -13.54
C ASP A 418 1.84 -14.73 -13.45
N SER A 419 0.85 -13.87 -13.72
CA SER A 419 -0.55 -14.19 -13.58
C SER A 419 -1.02 -15.10 -14.72
N THR A 420 -1.91 -16.02 -14.39
CA THR A 420 -2.61 -16.86 -15.38
C THR A 420 -4.05 -16.41 -15.61
N ASP A 421 -4.45 -15.31 -14.98
CA ASP A 421 -5.82 -14.79 -15.08
C ASP A 421 -6.13 -14.37 -16.52
N ASP A 422 -7.25 -14.86 -17.05
CA ASP A 422 -7.69 -14.61 -18.43
C ASP A 422 -9.21 -14.43 -18.50
N TRP A 423 -9.76 -13.65 -17.57
CA TRP A 423 -11.16 -13.24 -17.68
C TRP A 423 -11.34 -12.16 -18.74
N ASN A 424 -12.57 -12.05 -19.23
CA ASN A 424 -12.91 -11.00 -20.17
C ASN A 424 -13.01 -9.65 -19.45
N GLY A 425 -12.36 -8.63 -19.98
CA GLY A 425 -12.36 -7.29 -19.41
C GLY A 425 -12.31 -6.28 -20.55
N ASP A 426 -13.49 -5.84 -20.98
CA ASP A 426 -13.57 -4.72 -21.88
C ASP A 426 -13.47 -3.43 -21.04
N ILE A 427 -12.84 -2.40 -21.59
CA ILE A 427 -12.99 -1.05 -21.08
C ILE A 427 -14.09 -0.33 -21.86
N GLU A 428 -14.83 0.53 -21.18
CA GLU A 428 -15.92 1.28 -21.79
C GLU A 428 -15.40 2.26 -22.85
N ARG A 429 -16.17 2.43 -23.91
CA ARG A 429 -15.89 3.40 -24.97
C ARG A 429 -15.68 4.81 -24.41
N ILE A 430 -14.77 5.57 -25.02
CA ILE A 430 -14.53 6.99 -24.74
C ILE A 430 -14.44 7.29 -23.23
N THR A 431 -13.86 6.38 -22.44
CA THR A 431 -13.74 6.50 -20.99
C THR A 431 -12.27 6.42 -20.61
N TYR A 432 -11.85 7.14 -19.56
CA TYR A 432 -10.61 6.84 -18.85
C TYR A 432 -10.94 6.27 -17.48
N LEU A 433 -10.33 5.15 -17.13
CA LEU A 433 -10.36 4.61 -15.78
C LEU A 433 -8.94 4.51 -15.24
N LEU A 434 -8.81 4.39 -13.92
CA LEU A 434 -7.56 3.96 -13.31
C LEU A 434 -7.66 2.48 -12.94
N ALA A 435 -6.78 1.69 -13.53
CA ALA A 435 -6.61 0.27 -13.25
C ALA A 435 -5.41 0.05 -12.34
N GLY A 436 -5.50 -0.92 -11.43
CA GLY A 436 -4.40 -1.29 -10.55
C GLY A 436 -3.89 -2.70 -10.83
N THR A 437 -2.57 -2.88 -10.89
CA THR A 437 -1.95 -4.20 -10.98
C THR A 437 -0.62 -4.27 -10.23
N GLY A 438 -0.28 -5.45 -9.71
CA GLY A 438 1.06 -5.72 -9.19
C GLY A 438 2.09 -5.91 -10.31
N ILE A 439 3.36 -5.72 -9.96
CA ILE A 439 4.52 -6.08 -10.79
C ILE A 439 5.34 -7.18 -10.11
N ARG A 440 6.02 -8.00 -10.92
CA ARG A 440 6.95 -9.03 -10.46
C ARG A 440 8.18 -8.40 -9.83
N ALA A 441 8.95 -9.18 -9.09
CA ALA A 441 10.18 -8.73 -8.41
C ALA A 441 11.32 -8.29 -9.36
N ASP A 442 11.16 -8.47 -10.68
CA ASP A 442 12.02 -7.95 -11.75
C ASP A 442 11.30 -6.87 -12.59
N ASP A 443 10.30 -6.21 -12.00
CA ASP A 443 9.55 -5.07 -12.52
C ASP A 443 8.65 -5.35 -13.73
N VAL A 444 8.22 -6.60 -13.93
CA VAL A 444 7.38 -6.99 -15.07
C VAL A 444 5.88 -7.02 -14.73
N TRP A 445 5.04 -6.46 -15.61
CA TRP A 445 3.59 -6.71 -15.65
C TRP A 445 3.15 -7.23 -17.01
N ASP A 446 1.93 -7.76 -17.07
CA ASP A 446 1.31 -8.24 -18.29
C ASP A 446 0.18 -7.32 -18.73
N GLU A 447 0.13 -7.02 -20.03
CA GLU A 447 -0.92 -6.22 -20.66
C GLU A 447 -1.53 -6.95 -21.86
N TYR A 448 -2.86 -6.91 -21.96
CA TYR A 448 -3.60 -7.35 -23.14
C TYR A 448 -4.22 -6.13 -23.81
N MET A 449 -3.92 -5.92 -25.09
CA MET A 449 -4.61 -4.94 -25.93
C MET A 449 -5.29 -5.62 -27.11
N GLU A 450 -6.58 -5.39 -27.32
CA GLU A 450 -7.25 -5.81 -28.56
C GLU A 450 -6.87 -4.92 -29.76
N SER A 451 -6.56 -3.66 -29.50
CA SER A 451 -6.36 -2.64 -30.54
C SER A 451 -5.52 -1.47 -30.05
N THR A 452 -4.69 -0.93 -30.95
CA THR A 452 -3.91 0.33 -30.81
C THR A 452 -4.78 1.59 -30.79
N SER A 453 -6.09 1.45 -30.57
CA SER A 453 -7.02 2.56 -30.36
C SER A 453 -7.39 2.72 -28.89
N SER A 454 -6.79 1.90 -28.03
CA SER A 454 -6.74 2.10 -26.58
C SER A 454 -5.40 2.71 -26.24
N GLU A 455 -5.35 3.51 -25.19
CA GLU A 455 -4.10 4.10 -24.69
C GLU A 455 -3.94 3.74 -23.21
N VAL A 456 -2.68 3.57 -22.82
CA VAL A 456 -2.29 3.23 -21.46
C VAL A 456 -1.17 4.18 -21.01
N PHE A 457 -1.32 4.71 -19.81
CA PHE A 457 -0.32 5.57 -19.19
C PHE A 457 -0.11 5.15 -17.74
N ILE A 458 1.13 5.21 -17.26
CA ILE A 458 1.44 5.02 -15.85
C ILE A 458 1.18 6.35 -15.14
N ALA A 459 0.09 6.41 -14.38
CA ALA A 459 -0.28 7.57 -13.58
C ALA A 459 0.47 7.59 -12.24
N ALA A 460 0.66 6.42 -11.63
CA ALA A 460 1.38 6.28 -10.37
C ALA A 460 1.94 4.85 -10.22
N TYR A 461 2.86 4.68 -9.27
CA TYR A 461 3.32 3.36 -8.82
C TYR A 461 3.26 3.26 -7.30
N THR A 462 3.10 2.03 -6.79
CA THR A 462 3.02 1.76 -5.35
C THR A 462 4.34 1.26 -4.81
N VAL A 463 4.66 1.64 -3.58
CA VAL A 463 5.84 1.17 -2.84
C VAL A 463 5.42 0.67 -1.46
N ALA A 464 6.22 -0.22 -0.88
CA ALA A 464 6.04 -0.61 0.51
C ALA A 464 6.55 0.51 1.43
N VAL A 465 5.76 0.92 2.41
CA VAL A 465 6.11 2.02 3.32
C VAL A 465 6.66 1.54 4.65
N THR A 466 7.54 2.39 5.18
CA THR A 466 8.17 2.27 6.49
C THR A 466 7.50 3.26 7.47
N GLU A 467 6.23 3.07 7.80
CA GLU A 467 5.50 3.89 8.80
C GLU A 467 5.78 3.49 10.24
#